data_AF-A0A392MEH5-F1
#
_entry.id   AF-A0A392MEH5-F1
#
_cell.length_a   1.000
_cell.length_b   1.000
_cell.length_c   1.000
_cell.angle_alpha   90.00
_cell.angle_beta   90.00
_cell.angle_gamma   90.00
#
_symmetry.space_group_name_H-M   'P 1'
#
loop_
_entity.id
_entity.type
_entity.pdbx_description
1 polymer ?
#
loop_
_entity_poly.entity_id
_entity_poly.type
_entity_poly.pdbx_seq_one_letter_code
_entity_poly.pdbx_strand_id
1 'polypeptide(L)' 'MRGEFVFFIFLISCKIGINVMAEIDVPGHAESWGAGYPDLWPSSSCREPLDVSKNYTFDVISGILS' A
#
# COMPACT_ATOMS: atom_id res chain seq x y z
N MET A 1 -2.69 -10.34 -11.10
CA MET A 1 -3.30 -9.28 -11.92
C MET A 1 -2.17 -8.42 -12.47
N ARG A 2 -2.00 -8.32 -13.79
CA ARG A 2 -1.02 -7.39 -14.38
C ARG A 2 -1.57 -5.96 -14.22
N GLY A 3 -0.71 -4.97 -14.00
CA GLY A 3 -1.05 -3.58 -13.64
C GLY A 3 -2.00 -2.83 -14.59
N GLU A 4 -2.38 -3.44 -15.71
CA GLU A 4 -3.37 -2.98 -16.69
C GLU A 4 -4.74 -2.62 -16.09
N PHE A 5 -5.15 -3.26 -14.98
CA PHE A 5 -6.50 -3.07 -14.42
C PHE A 5 -6.71 -1.68 -13.79
N VAL A 6 -5.72 -1.16 -13.08
CA VAL A 6 -5.82 0.17 -12.43
C VAL A 6 -5.87 1.27 -13.50
N PHE A 7 -5.07 1.10 -14.56
CA PHE A 7 -5.09 2.01 -15.70
C PHE A 7 -6.46 2.03 -16.39
N PHE A 8 -7.09 0.86 -16.55
CA PHE A 8 -8.43 0.75 -17.12
C PHE A 8 -9.49 1.47 -16.29
N ILE A 9 -9.44 1.36 -14.95
CA ILE A 9 -10.34 2.12 -14.06
C ILE A 9 -10.19 3.61 -14.29
N PHE A 10 -8.95 4.12 -14.32
CA PHE A 10 -8.69 5.54 -14.52
C PHE A 10 -9.17 6.02 -15.89
N LEU A 11 -8.95 5.24 -16.94
CA LEU A 11 -9.42 5.55 -18.30
C LEU A 11 -10.94 5.66 -18.38
N ILE A 12 -11.67 4.72 -17.80
CA ILE A 12 -13.14 4.77 -17.80
C ILE A 12 -13.62 5.96 -16.98
N SER A 13 -13.10 6.13 -15.76
CA SER A 13 -13.50 7.22 -14.86
C SER A 13 -13.29 8.59 -15.50
N CYS A 14 -12.15 8.79 -16.19
CA CYS A 14 -11.89 10.01 -16.96
C CYS A 14 -12.92 10.21 -18.09
N LYS A 15 -13.35 9.14 -18.76
CA LYS A 15 -14.30 9.20 -19.89
C LYS A 15 -15.72 9.55 -19.45
N ILE A 16 -16.10 9.22 -18.22
CA ILE A 16 -17.44 9.48 -17.65
C ILE A 16 -17.47 10.67 -16.68
N GLY A 17 -16.34 11.34 -16.46
CA GLY A 17 -16.25 12.53 -15.59
C GLY A 17 -16.27 12.21 -14.09
N ILE A 18 -15.81 11.02 -13.69
CA ILE A 18 -15.68 10.62 -12.28
C ILE A 18 -14.21 10.73 -11.84
N ASN A 19 -13.99 11.31 -10.66
CA ASN A 19 -12.66 11.40 -10.05
C ASN A 19 -12.36 10.15 -9.22
N VAL A 20 -11.14 9.64 -9.34
CA VAL A 20 -10.64 8.49 -8.56
C VAL A 20 -9.53 8.98 -7.64
N MET A 21 -9.64 8.67 -6.35
CA MET A 21 -8.59 8.85 -5.35
C MET A 21 -8.15 7.46 -4.90
N ALA A 22 -6.90 7.11 -5.20
CA ALA A 22 -6.32 5.88 -4.68
C ALA A 22 -5.87 6.10 -3.24
N GLU A 23 -6.16 5.14 -2.38
CA GLU A 23 -5.70 5.10 -1.00
C GLU A 23 -4.74 3.93 -0.81
N ILE A 24 -3.61 4.21 -0.17
CA ILE A 24 -2.64 3.24 0.29
C ILE A 24 -2.47 3.53 1.78
N ASP A 25 -3.22 2.83 2.63
CA ASP A 25 -3.27 3.10 4.07
C ASP A 25 -1.93 2.73 4.73
N VAL A 26 -1.36 3.71 5.44
CA VAL A 26 -0.15 3.58 6.25
C VAL A 26 -0.26 4.50 7.47
N PRO A 27 0.21 4.08 8.66
CA PRO A 27 0.75 2.76 9.00
C PRO A 27 -0.33 1.74 9.43
N GLY A 28 -1.62 2.12 9.39
CA GLY A 28 -2.76 1.29 9.78
C GLY A 28 -3.21 0.33 8.67
N HIS A 29 -4.04 -0.65 9.04
CA HIS A 29 -4.70 -1.59 8.11
C HIS A 29 -3.76 -2.26 7.07
N ALA A 30 -2.52 -2.51 7.49
CA ALA A 30 -1.44 -2.99 6.64
C ALA A 30 -1.09 -4.46 6.88
N GLU A 31 -2.00 -5.28 7.45
CA GLU A 31 -1.75 -6.72 7.67
C GLU A 31 -1.26 -7.39 6.38
N SER A 32 -1.92 -7.11 5.25
CA SER A 32 -1.57 -7.71 3.95
C SER A 32 -0.14 -7.40 3.47
N TRP A 33 0.47 -6.31 3.93
CA TRP A 33 1.81 -5.90 3.50
C TRP A 33 2.88 -6.85 4.03
N GLY A 34 2.72 -7.32 5.27
CA GLY A 34 3.69 -8.23 5.87
C GLY A 34 3.64 -9.66 5.34
N ALA A 35 2.63 -10.03 4.55
CA ALA A 35 2.67 -11.26 3.76
C ALA A 35 3.78 -11.22 2.68
N GLY A 36 4.05 -10.04 2.12
CA GLY A 36 5.17 -9.81 1.19
C GLY A 36 6.45 -9.38 1.91
N TYR A 37 6.32 -8.61 3.00
CA TYR A 37 7.44 -8.03 3.75
C TYR A 37 7.30 -8.28 5.26
N PRO A 38 7.61 -9.49 5.76
CA PRO A 38 7.33 -9.88 7.15
C PRO A 38 7.97 -8.97 8.20
N ASP A 39 9.10 -8.34 7.89
CA ASP A 39 9.84 -7.46 8.80
C ASP A 39 9.15 -6.11 9.07
N LEU A 40 8.13 -5.77 8.26
CA LEU A 40 7.27 -4.59 8.44
C LEU A 40 6.32 -4.74 9.64
N TRP A 41 5.96 -5.98 9.99
CA TRP A 41 5.15 -6.22 11.18
C TRP A 41 5.98 -6.00 12.45
N PRO A 42 5.42 -5.36 13.49
CA PRO A 42 6.11 -5.20 14.77
C PRO A 42 6.38 -6.54 15.45
N SER A 43 5.49 -7.54 15.29
CA SER A 43 5.77 -8.93 15.67
C SER A 43 4.92 -9.93 14.89
N SER A 44 5.25 -11.22 14.92
CA SER A 44 4.46 -12.27 14.24
C SER A 44 3.04 -12.43 14.81
N SER A 45 2.83 -12.02 16.06
CA SER A 45 1.53 -12.00 16.75
C SER A 45 0.76 -10.68 16.59
N CYS A 46 1.42 -9.59 16.21
CA CYS A 46 0.83 -8.27 16.04
C CYS A 46 1.22 -7.72 14.67
N ARG A 47 0.28 -7.82 13.72
CA ARG A 47 0.51 -7.55 12.29
C ARG A 47 0.13 -6.14 11.87
N GLU A 48 -0.43 -5.36 12.78
CA GLU A 48 -0.84 -3.98 12.56
C GLU A 48 -0.65 -3.21 13.87
N PRO A 49 -0.26 -1.93 13.83
CA PRO A 49 0.17 -1.14 12.66
C PRO A 49 1.62 -1.48 12.23
N LEU A 50 2.10 -0.90 11.12
CA LEU A 50 3.49 -1.02 10.67
C LEU A 50 4.49 -0.54 11.74
N ASP A 51 5.66 -1.18 11.79
CA ASP A 51 6.71 -0.84 12.75
C ASP A 51 7.47 0.44 12.33
N VAL A 52 7.02 1.58 12.86
CA VAL A 52 7.64 2.90 12.61
C VAL A 52 8.96 3.12 13.36
N SER A 53 9.44 2.15 14.16
CA SER A 53 10.75 2.25 14.82
C SER A 53 11.91 1.82 13.93
N LYS A 54 11.62 1.15 12.80
CA LYS A 54 12.62 0.62 11.87
C LYS A 54 12.76 1.53 10.65
N ASN A 55 13.99 1.89 10.31
CA ASN A 55 14.29 2.61 9.06
C ASN A 55 13.82 1.85 7.81
N TYR A 56 13.84 0.52 7.86
CA TYR A 56 13.36 -0.34 6.78
C TYR A 56 11.92 -0.05 6.35
N THR A 57 11.04 0.26 7.31
CA THR A 57 9.64 0.59 7.03
C THR A 57 9.54 1.86 6.18
N PHE A 58 10.38 2.86 6.47
CA PHE A 58 10.42 4.10 5.69
C PHE A 58 11.02 3.89 4.30
N ASP A 59 12.03 3.03 4.17
CA ASP A 59 12.62 2.70 2.86
C ASP A 59 11.58 2.05 1.94
N VAL A 60 10.80 1.08 2.45
CA VAL A 60 9.73 0.42 1.68
C VAL A 60 8.63 1.41 1.30
N ILE A 61 8.16 2.24 2.24
CA ILE A 61 7.14 3.26 1.96
C ILE A 61 7.66 4.25 0.91
N SER A 62 8.92 4.68 1.03
CA SER A 62 9.53 5.61 0.08
C SER A 62 9.60 5.02 -1.33
N GLY A 63 9.91 3.73 -1.47
CA GLY A 63 9.97 3.07 -2.77
C GLY A 63 8.61 2.80 -3.42
N ILE A 64 7.51 2.78 -2.64
CA ILE A 64 6.15 2.61 -3.16
C ILE A 64 5.55 3.97 -3.58
N LEU A 65 5.90 5.04 -2.85
CA LEU A 65 5.37 6.39 -3.09
C LEU A 65 6.22 7.25 -4.04
N SER A 66 7.46 6.82 -4.36
CA SER A 66 8.34 7.46 -5.35
C SER A 66 7.95 7.13 -6.79
#